data_AF-E6U6H8-F1
#
_entry.id   AF-E6U6H8-F1
#
_cell.length_a   1.000
_cell.length_b   1.000
_cell.length_c   1.000
_cell.angle_alpha   90.00
_cell.angle_beta   90.00
_cell.angle_gamma   90.00
#
_symmetry.space_group_name_H-M   'P 1'
#
loop_
_entity.id
_entity.type
_entity.pdbx_description
1 polymer ?
#
loop_
_entity_poly.entity_id
_entity_poly.type
_entity_poly.pdbx_seq_one_letter_code
_entity_poly.pdbx_strand_id
1 'polypeptide(L)'
;MKIDGFQPHQVYASFSKEEKDTKPAQVATEPAQAGSVDRVEISAEAADKQATSRLAGQITDASDAGGRAERIAAIKKQVQDGTYSVPAEDVAAGILGARIDRKA
;
A
#
# COMPACT_ATOMS: atom_id res chain seq x y z
N MET A 1 -42.54 47.56 -13.62
CA MET A 1 -41.64 47.43 -12.44
C MET A 1 -40.40 46.69 -12.89
N LYS A 2 -39.20 47.19 -12.56
CA LYS A 2 -37.92 46.51 -12.82
C LYS A 2 -37.42 46.02 -11.46
N ILE A 3 -37.10 44.74 -11.34
CA ILE A 3 -36.43 44.20 -10.15
C ILE A 3 -34.98 43.97 -10.57
N ASP A 4 -34.04 44.65 -9.93
CA ASP A 4 -32.59 44.50 -10.15
C ASP A 4 -32.15 44.51 -11.62
N GLY A 5 -32.69 45.46 -12.40
CA GLY A 5 -32.31 45.64 -13.80
C GLY A 5 -32.84 44.55 -14.75
N PHE A 6 -33.57 43.56 -14.24
CA PHE A 6 -34.01 42.41 -15.00
C PHE A 6 -35.51 42.43 -15.29
N GLN A 7 -35.88 42.14 -16.55
CA GLN A 7 -37.26 42.11 -17.01
C GLN A 7 -37.78 40.65 -16.94
N PRO A 8 -38.79 40.35 -16.11
CA PRO A 8 -39.28 38.97 -15.93
C PRO A 8 -39.71 38.28 -17.24
N HIS A 9 -40.22 39.05 -18.20
CA HIS A 9 -40.69 38.51 -19.48
C HIS A 9 -39.56 38.04 -20.41
N GLN A 10 -38.31 38.48 -20.20
CA GLN A 10 -37.18 38.02 -21.02
C GLN A 10 -36.77 36.59 -20.68
N VAL A 11 -36.92 36.20 -19.40
CA VAL A 11 -36.65 34.84 -18.91
C VAL A 11 -37.49 33.81 -19.64
N TYR A 12 -38.76 34.12 -19.85
CA TYR A 12 -39.71 33.18 -20.46
C TYR A 12 -39.35 32.90 -21.92
N ALA A 13 -38.87 33.91 -22.66
CA ALA A 13 -38.50 33.77 -24.06
C ALA A 13 -37.28 32.83 -24.28
N SER A 14 -36.33 32.81 -23.34
CA SER A 14 -35.15 31.92 -23.38
C SER A 14 -35.50 30.45 -23.17
N PHE A 15 -36.41 30.14 -22.24
CA PHE A 15 -36.79 28.75 -21.98
C PHE A 15 -37.58 28.12 -23.14
N SER A 16 -38.42 28.89 -23.82
CA SER A 16 -39.21 28.39 -24.96
C SER A 16 -38.42 28.15 -26.25
N LYS A 17 -37.13 28.53 -26.32
CA LYS A 17 -36.26 28.27 -27.49
C LYS A 17 -35.45 27.00 -27.38
N GLU A 18 -35.33 26.40 -26.19
CA GLU A 18 -34.46 25.24 -25.97
C GLU A 18 -35.17 23.89 -26.20
N GLU A 19 -36.50 23.87 -26.41
CA GLU A 19 -37.25 22.61 -26.61
C GLU A 19 -37.35 22.13 -28.07
N LYS A 20 -36.67 22.76 -29.05
CA LYS A 20 -36.87 22.43 -30.48
C LYS A 20 -35.68 21.89 -31.28
N ASP A 21 -34.52 21.60 -30.69
CA ASP A 21 -33.41 20.98 -31.44
C ASP A 21 -32.67 19.91 -30.64
N THR A 22 -33.26 18.72 -30.50
CA THR A 22 -32.52 17.48 -30.22
C THR A 22 -32.52 16.58 -31.46
N LYS A 23 -31.53 16.77 -32.33
CA LYS A 23 -31.06 15.76 -33.29
C LYS A 23 -29.61 15.41 -32.91
N PRO A 24 -29.26 14.13 -32.67
CA PRO A 24 -27.97 13.79 -32.11
C PRO A 24 -26.87 13.93 -33.16
N ALA A 25 -25.99 14.92 -32.98
CA ALA A 25 -24.73 15.00 -33.69
C ALA A 25 -23.70 14.15 -32.94
N GLN A 26 -23.17 13.14 -33.63
CA GLN A 26 -22.01 12.36 -33.20
C GLN A 26 -20.82 13.29 -33.00
N VAL A 27 -20.34 13.42 -31.77
CA VAL A 27 -19.08 14.08 -31.46
C VAL A 27 -18.04 12.99 -31.23
N ALA A 28 -16.99 13.04 -32.05
CA ALA A 28 -15.84 12.16 -31.98
C ALA A 28 -15.23 12.16 -30.58
N THR A 29 -15.00 10.97 -30.05
CA THR A 29 -14.31 10.75 -28.78
C THR A 29 -12.82 11.05 -28.96
N GLU A 30 -12.41 12.29 -28.70
CA GLU A 30 -11.02 12.57 -28.35
C GLU A 30 -10.75 11.91 -26.98
N PRO A 31 -9.62 11.21 -26.79
CA PRO A 31 -9.31 10.61 -25.50
C PRO A 31 -9.11 11.73 -24.49
N ALA A 32 -9.98 11.78 -23.49
CA ALA A 32 -9.77 12.58 -22.29
C ALA A 32 -8.36 12.29 -21.77
N GLN A 33 -7.49 13.30 -21.77
CA GLN A 33 -6.19 13.22 -21.12
C GLN A 33 -6.44 12.77 -19.69
N ALA A 34 -5.90 11.59 -19.35
CA ALA A 34 -5.95 11.05 -18.01
C ALA A 34 -5.44 12.11 -17.04
N GLY A 35 -6.36 12.69 -16.27
CA GLY A 35 -6.04 13.61 -15.18
C GLY A 35 -5.03 12.96 -14.25
N SER A 36 -4.14 13.79 -13.70
CA SER A 36 -3.04 13.40 -12.82
C SER A 36 -3.43 12.24 -11.89
N VAL A 37 -2.76 11.10 -12.06
CA VAL A 37 -2.89 9.96 -11.17
C VAL A 37 -2.30 10.38 -9.82
N ASP A 38 -3.14 10.38 -8.78
CA ASP A 38 -2.68 10.63 -7.42
C ASP A 38 -1.67 9.54 -7.02
N ARG A 39 -0.52 9.96 -6.48
CA ARG A 39 0.61 9.08 -6.18
C ARG A 39 0.91 9.14 -4.70
N VAL A 40 0.68 8.02 -4.02
CA VAL A 40 1.06 7.85 -2.63
C VAL A 40 2.51 7.37 -2.56
N GLU A 41 3.38 8.17 -1.97
CA GLU A 41 4.78 7.79 -1.71
C GLU A 41 5.00 7.55 -0.21
N ILE A 42 5.91 6.63 0.11
CA ILE A 42 6.39 6.42 1.48
C ILE A 42 7.22 7.66 1.88
N SER A 43 7.00 8.19 3.08
CA SER A 43 7.81 9.33 3.55
C SER A 43 9.30 8.99 3.55
N ALA A 44 10.15 9.97 3.24
CA ALA A 44 11.60 9.78 3.20
C ALA A 44 12.15 9.13 4.48
N GLU A 45 11.66 9.56 5.65
CA GLU A 45 12.05 9.02 6.95
C GLU A 45 11.64 7.55 7.15
N ALA A 46 10.50 7.13 6.60
CA ALA A 46 10.08 5.73 6.66
C ALA A 46 10.90 4.87 5.70
N ALA A 47 11.26 5.40 4.52
CA ALA A 47 12.17 4.74 3.59
C ALA A 47 13.57 4.55 4.20
N ASP A 48 14.10 5.58 4.87
CA ASP A 48 15.39 5.51 5.55
C ASP A 48 15.39 4.48 6.68
N LYS A 49 14.36 4.48 7.54
CA LYS A 49 14.22 3.47 8.60
C LYS A 49 14.16 2.05 8.06
N GLN A 50 13.47 1.83 6.94
CA GLN A 50 13.43 0.53 6.27
C GLN A 50 14.80 0.14 5.72
N ALA A 51 15.52 1.08 5.09
CA ALA A 51 16.87 0.84 4.58
C ALA A 51 17.85 0.47 5.72
N THR A 52 17.82 1.21 6.83
CA THR A 52 18.67 0.92 7.99
C THR A 52 18.32 -0.41 8.64
N SER A 53 17.03 -0.75 8.74
CA SER A 53 16.60 -2.05 9.30
C SER A 53 17.05 -3.22 8.42
N ARG A 54 16.98 -3.07 7.10
CA ARG A 54 17.46 -4.09 6.15
C ARG A 54 18.97 -4.26 6.25
N LEU A 55 19.71 -3.15 6.32
CA LEU A 55 21.16 -3.17 6.48
C LEU A 55 21.58 -3.83 7.80
N ALA A 56 20.91 -3.51 8.91
CA ALA A 56 21.17 -4.15 10.20
C ALA A 56 20.91 -5.67 10.15
N GLY A 57 19.83 -6.09 9.48
CA GLY A 57 19.56 -7.51 9.22
C GLY A 57 20.68 -8.16 8.41
N GLN A 58 21.09 -7.54 7.32
CA GLN A 58 22.17 -8.05 6.45
C GLN A 58 23.52 -8.13 7.16
N ILE A 59 23.87 -7.17 8.01
CA ILE A 59 25.10 -7.20 8.82
C ILE A 59 25.03 -8.34 9.83
N THR A 60 23.87 -8.53 10.47
CA THR A 60 23.66 -9.63 11.43
C THR A 60 23.80 -10.97 10.70
N ASP A 61 23.13 -11.13 9.57
CA ASP A 61 23.17 -12.35 8.76
C ASP A 61 24.58 -12.62 8.18
N ALA A 62 25.31 -11.59 7.78
CA ALA A 62 26.68 -11.71 7.28
C ALA A 62 27.68 -12.07 8.39
N SER A 63 27.47 -11.54 9.60
CA SER A 63 28.26 -11.89 10.78
C SER A 63 27.95 -13.30 11.28
N ASP A 64 26.70 -13.74 11.11
CA ASP A 64 26.22 -15.06 11.49
C ASP A 64 26.46 -16.14 10.41
N ALA A 65 26.80 -15.73 9.18
CA ALA A 65 26.94 -16.60 8.01
C ALA A 65 27.91 -17.77 8.23
N GLY A 66 28.97 -17.55 9.00
CA GLY A 66 29.95 -18.60 9.34
C GLY A 66 29.55 -19.52 10.51
N GLY A 67 28.42 -19.27 11.17
CA GLY A 67 27.88 -20.14 12.22
C GLY A 67 26.47 -20.67 11.92
N ARG A 68 25.84 -20.19 10.84
CA ARG A 68 24.50 -20.58 10.42
C ARG A 68 24.48 -21.97 9.81
N ALA A 69 25.50 -22.32 9.00
CA ALA A 69 25.60 -23.64 8.39
C ALA A 69 25.77 -24.74 9.45
N GLU A 70 26.60 -24.48 10.45
CA GLU A 70 26.88 -25.34 11.59
C GLU A 70 25.64 -25.52 12.47
N ARG A 71 24.91 -24.43 12.74
CA ARG A 71 23.62 -24.47 13.45
C ARG A 71 22.59 -25.32 12.70
N ILE A 72 22.46 -25.14 11.40
CA ILE A 72 21.55 -25.93 10.56
C ILE A 72 21.96 -27.41 10.58
N ALA A 73 23.26 -27.72 10.48
CA ALA A 73 23.76 -29.09 10.54
C ALA A 73 23.48 -29.74 11.91
N ALA A 74 23.68 -29.00 13.01
CA ALA A 74 23.39 -29.47 14.36
C ALA A 74 21.89 -29.75 14.57
N ILE A 75 21.01 -28.84 14.15
CA ILE A 75 19.55 -29.03 14.21
C ILE A 75 19.14 -30.23 13.35
N LYS A 76 19.67 -30.34 12.13
CA LYS A 76 19.39 -31.47 11.24
C LYS A 76 19.76 -32.80 11.88
N LYS A 77 20.91 -32.86 12.57
CA LYS A 77 21.33 -34.03 13.33
C LYS A 77 20.35 -34.34 14.48
N GLN A 78 19.95 -33.35 15.27
CA GLN A 78 18.96 -33.54 16.35
C GLN A 78 17.62 -34.07 15.83
N VAL A 79 17.18 -33.61 14.66
CA VAL A 79 15.95 -34.09 14.01
C VAL A 79 16.10 -35.55 13.58
N GLN A 80 17.24 -35.92 12.98
CA GLN A 80 17.52 -37.30 12.58
C GLN A 80 17.61 -38.25 13.78
N ASP A 81 18.22 -37.78 14.86
CA ASP A 81 18.38 -38.53 16.11
C ASP A 81 17.08 -38.57 16.93
N GLY A 82 16.01 -37.88 16.49
CA GLY A 82 14.72 -37.80 17.19
C GLY A 82 14.77 -37.02 18.51
N THR A 83 15.84 -36.25 18.74
CA THR A 83 16.08 -35.48 19.97
C THR A 83 15.65 -34.01 19.85
N TYR A 84 15.26 -33.58 18.66
CA TYR A 84 14.77 -32.23 18.43
C TYR A 84 13.38 -32.03 19.07
N SER A 85 13.29 -31.10 20.01
CA SER A 85 12.05 -30.72 20.68
C SER A 85 11.87 -29.21 20.62
N VAL A 86 10.66 -28.76 20.26
CA VAL A 86 10.32 -27.34 20.17
C VAL A 86 9.25 -27.04 21.22
N PRO A 87 9.50 -26.10 22.16
CA PRO A 87 8.49 -25.63 23.10
C PRO A 87 7.29 -25.01 22.37
N ALA A 88 6.09 -25.24 22.89
CA ALA A 88 4.86 -24.70 22.28
C ALA A 88 4.84 -23.16 22.30
N GLU A 89 5.51 -22.56 23.28
CA GLU A 89 5.67 -21.11 23.44
C GLU A 89 6.45 -20.51 22.26
N ASP A 90 7.51 -21.19 21.80
CA ASP A 90 8.31 -20.75 20.66
C ASP A 90 7.48 -20.78 19.36
N VAL A 91 6.63 -21.79 19.20
CA VAL A 91 5.69 -21.89 18.07
C VAL A 91 4.65 -20.77 18.13
N ALA A 92 4.04 -20.55 19.30
CA ALA A 92 3.05 -19.51 19.50
C ALA A 92 3.61 -18.10 19.24
N ALA A 93 4.84 -17.85 19.69
CA ALA A 93 5.55 -16.60 19.43
C ALA A 93 5.77 -16.36 17.94
N GLY A 94 6.16 -17.40 17.19
CA GLY A 94 6.30 -17.35 15.74
C GLY A 94 4.99 -17.00 15.03
N ILE A 95 3.86 -17.56 15.49
CA ILE A 95 2.53 -17.28 14.94
C ILE A 95 2.08 -15.84 15.25
N LEU A 96 2.32 -15.37 16.47
CA LEU A 96 1.89 -14.06 16.95
C LEU A 96 2.82 -12.92 16.50
N GLY A 97 3.96 -13.22 15.86
CA GLY A 97 4.98 -12.25 15.52
C GLY A 97 5.63 -11.60 16.75
N ALA A 98 5.48 -12.21 17.92
CA ALA A 98 6.07 -11.75 19.17
C ALA A 98 7.48 -12.32 19.31
N ARG A 99 8.47 -11.49 19.65
CA ARG A 99 9.78 -11.99 20.08
C ARG A 99 9.68 -12.39 21.55
N ILE A 100 10.03 -13.64 21.87
CA ILE A 100 10.26 -14.04 23.26
C ILE A 100 11.67 -13.58 23.63
N ASP A 101 11.76 -12.55 24.48
CA ASP A 101 13.03 -12.13 25.07
C ASP A 101 13.42 -13.14 26.16
N ARG A 102 14.12 -14.21 25.77
CA ARG A 102 14.75 -15.12 26.73
C ARG A 102 16.02 -14.48 27.28
N LYS A 103 16.02 -14.09 28.56
CA LYS A 103 17.27 -13.87 29.29
C LYS A 103 17.94 -15.22 29.52
N ALA A 104 19.22 -15.28 29.15
CA ALA A 104 20.12 -16.38 29.48
C ALA A 104 20.41 -16.46 30.98
#